data_AF-A0A0P8YXS8-F1
#
_entry.id   AF-A0A0P8YXS8-F1
#
_cell.length_a   1.000
_cell.length_b   1.000
_cell.length_c   1.000
_cell.angle_alpha   90.00
_cell.angle_beta   90.00
_cell.angle_gamma   90.00
#
_symmetry.space_group_name_H-M   'P 1'
#
loop_
_entity.id
_entity.type
_entity.pdbx_description
1 polymer ?
#
loop_
_entity_poly.entity_id
_entity_poly.type
_entity_poly.pdbx_seq_one_letter_code
_entity_poly.pdbx_strand_id
1 'polypeptide(L)'
;MCIHTNIEHLLDRLNRQTLPERIDTMINAALETSGYYNVPRTGDTNGSQMVEIKIHDVFAEGASQEEAIRNWIKVAKNSIETAAASALLCSPDTISIEDMKAACEKIMSQGAAHQDYNRAQLVLDVLRRAA
;
A
#
# COMPACT_ATOMS: atom_id res chain seq x y z
N MET A 1 7.25 -1.35 -16.33
CA MET A 1 5.98 -1.91 -15.82
C MET A 1 5.68 -1.19 -14.52
N CYS A 2 4.48 -0.60 -14.35
CA CYS A 2 4.18 0.24 -13.19
C CYS A 2 4.08 -0.63 -11.92
N ILE A 3 4.68 -0.20 -10.81
CA ILE A 3 4.74 -0.97 -9.55
C ILE A 3 3.34 -1.39 -9.09
N HIS A 4 2.33 -0.54 -9.28
CA HIS A 4 0.96 -0.80 -8.84
C HIS A 4 0.28 -1.93 -9.62
N THR A 5 0.54 -2.07 -10.93
CA THR A 5 0.03 -3.19 -11.74
C THR A 5 0.58 -4.54 -11.25
N ASN A 6 1.83 -4.55 -10.74
CA ASN A 6 2.43 -5.76 -10.18
C ASN A 6 1.83 -6.11 -8.81
N ILE A 7 1.53 -5.11 -7.97
CA ILE A 7 0.83 -5.32 -6.68
C ILE A 7 -0.57 -5.87 -6.92
N GLU A 8 -1.33 -5.34 -7.89
CA GLU A 8 -2.68 -5.83 -8.22
C GLU A 8 -2.69 -7.31 -8.64
N HIS A 9 -1.78 -7.71 -9.52
CA HIS A 9 -1.63 -9.11 -9.92
C HIS A 9 -1.24 -10.01 -8.75
N LEU A 10 -0.33 -9.55 -7.88
CA LEU A 10 0.06 -10.28 -6.69
C LEU A 10 -1.14 -10.47 -5.74
N LEU A 11 -1.94 -9.43 -5.52
CA LEU A 11 -3.15 -9.51 -4.68
C LEU A 11 -4.19 -10.50 -5.22
N ASP A 12 -4.45 -10.50 -6.53
CA ASP A 12 -5.38 -11.47 -7.14
C ASP A 12 -4.89 -12.91 -6.98
N ARG A 13 -3.57 -13.14 -7.15
CA ARG A 13 -2.96 -14.44 -6.92
C ARG A 13 -3.10 -14.90 -5.46
N LEU A 14 -2.77 -14.04 -4.50
CA LEU A 14 -2.86 -14.37 -3.06
C LEU A 14 -4.30 -14.71 -2.63
N ASN A 15 -5.32 -14.04 -3.18
CA ASN A 15 -6.72 -14.29 -2.84
C ASN A 15 -7.17 -15.72 -3.16
N ARG A 16 -6.53 -16.39 -4.13
CA ARG A 16 -6.89 -17.74 -4.59
C ARG A 16 -6.11 -18.85 -3.90
N GLN A 17 -5.18 -18.49 -3.01
CA GLN A 17 -4.21 -19.40 -2.41
C GLN A 17 -4.49 -19.67 -0.93
N THR A 18 -4.09 -20.86 -0.49
CA THR A 18 -3.98 -21.23 0.91
C THR A 18 -2.80 -20.52 1.60
N LEU A 19 -2.76 -20.54 2.94
CA LEU A 19 -1.68 -19.85 3.68
C LEU A 19 -0.27 -20.32 3.29
N PRO A 20 0.04 -21.64 3.16
CA PRO A 20 1.36 -22.08 2.71
C PRO A 20 1.73 -21.54 1.32
N GLU A 21 0.81 -21.62 0.35
CA GLU A 21 1.02 -21.13 -1.02
C GLU A 21 1.21 -19.61 -1.07
N ARG A 22 0.52 -18.87 -0.18
CA ARG A 22 0.71 -17.42 -0.02
C ARG A 22 2.11 -17.11 0.48
N ILE A 23 2.62 -17.86 1.46
CA ILE A 23 3.97 -17.64 2.00
C ILE A 23 5.01 -17.81 0.89
N ASP A 24 4.96 -18.90 0.13
CA ASP A 24 5.89 -19.13 -0.99
C ASP A 24 5.81 -18.02 -2.05
N THR A 25 4.59 -17.61 -2.38
CA THR A 25 4.35 -16.53 -3.34
C THR A 25 4.90 -15.19 -2.84
N MET A 26 4.72 -14.88 -1.56
CA MET A 26 5.23 -13.66 -0.93
C MET A 26 6.76 -13.64 -0.86
N ILE A 27 7.40 -14.76 -0.53
CA ILE A 27 8.87 -14.89 -0.51
C ILE A 27 9.43 -14.65 -1.91
N ASN A 28 8.85 -15.28 -2.94
CA ASN A 28 9.28 -15.07 -4.33
C ASN A 28 9.13 -13.61 -4.76
N ALA A 29 7.98 -12.98 -4.46
CA ALA A 29 7.76 -11.58 -4.78
C ALA A 29 8.72 -10.64 -4.02
N ALA A 30 9.07 -10.96 -2.77
CA ALA A 30 10.08 -10.21 -2.02
C ALA A 30 11.45 -10.28 -2.71
N LEU A 31 11.88 -11.47 -3.15
CA LEU A 31 13.14 -11.66 -3.88
C LEU A 31 13.16 -10.91 -5.21
N GLU A 32 12.06 -10.92 -5.95
CA GLU A 32 11.94 -10.21 -7.24
C GLU A 32 11.99 -8.69 -7.10
N THR A 33 11.59 -8.16 -5.93
CA THR A 33 11.42 -6.72 -5.70
C THR A 33 12.52 -6.10 -4.84
N SER A 34 13.60 -6.86 -4.56
CA SER A 34 14.63 -6.47 -3.58
C SER A 34 14.06 -6.17 -2.19
N GLY A 35 12.91 -6.77 -1.89
CA GLY A 35 12.24 -6.73 -0.60
C GLY A 35 12.77 -7.82 0.35
N TYR A 36 12.02 -8.10 1.40
CA TYR A 36 12.36 -9.17 2.35
C TYR A 36 11.11 -9.75 3.03
N TYR A 37 11.23 -11.00 3.46
CA TYR A 37 10.26 -11.69 4.29
C TYR A 37 11.02 -12.25 5.50
N ASN A 38 10.93 -11.56 6.64
CA ASN A 38 11.68 -11.89 7.84
C ASN A 38 10.77 -12.55 8.87
N VAL A 39 11.15 -13.75 9.32
CA VAL A 39 10.46 -14.46 10.41
C VAL A 39 11.44 -14.59 11.57
N PRO A 40 11.17 -13.96 12.72
CA PRO A 40 12.07 -14.02 13.87
C PRO A 40 12.18 -15.46 14.38
N ARG A 41 13.40 -15.85 14.75
CA ARG A 41 13.65 -17.18 15.33
C ARG A 41 13.26 -17.19 16.80
N THR A 42 12.64 -18.27 17.25
CA THR A 42 12.30 -18.45 18.67
C THR A 42 13.56 -18.37 19.53
N GLY A 43 13.57 -17.45 20.50
CA GLY A 43 14.70 -17.23 21.40
C GLY A 43 15.71 -16.17 20.93
N ASP A 44 15.50 -15.55 19.77
CA ASP A 44 16.25 -14.37 19.37
C ASP A 44 15.74 -13.15 20.15
N THR A 45 16.55 -12.58 21.04
CA THR A 45 16.21 -11.36 21.78
C THR A 45 16.77 -10.10 21.13
N ASN A 46 17.51 -10.23 20.03
CA ASN A 46 18.14 -9.12 19.33
C ASN A 46 17.37 -8.80 18.05
N GLY A 47 16.44 -7.84 18.12
CA GLY A 47 15.71 -7.33 16.97
C GLY A 47 14.19 -7.40 17.12
N SER A 48 13.50 -7.05 16.04
CA SER A 48 12.03 -7.09 15.98
C SER A 48 11.54 -8.51 16.22
N GLN A 49 10.63 -8.67 17.18
CA GLN A 49 9.94 -9.94 17.46
C GLN A 49 8.75 -10.18 16.53
N MET A 50 8.59 -9.30 15.54
CA MET A 50 7.50 -9.34 14.57
C MET A 50 7.95 -10.01 13.29
N VAL A 51 7.02 -10.66 12.60
CA VAL A 51 7.20 -11.04 11.20
C VAL A 51 7.11 -9.76 10.37
N GLU A 52 8.13 -9.51 9.53
CA GLU A 52 8.23 -8.30 8.71
C GLU A 52 8.21 -8.67 7.23
N ILE A 53 7.45 -7.91 6.45
CA ILE A 53 7.26 -8.15 5.03
C ILE A 53 7.46 -6.83 4.29
N LYS A 54 8.42 -6.80 3.37
CA LYS A 54 8.60 -5.72 2.40
C LYS A 54 8.56 -6.27 0.99
N ILE A 55 7.62 -5.81 0.16
CA ILE A 55 7.45 -6.22 -1.24
C ILE A 55 6.94 -5.01 -2.01
N HIS A 56 7.51 -4.69 -3.18
CA HIS A 56 7.09 -3.54 -4.00
C HIS A 56 7.00 -2.21 -3.22
N ASP A 57 7.98 -1.93 -2.35
CA ASP A 57 8.01 -0.79 -1.42
C ASP A 57 6.88 -0.71 -0.39
N VAL A 58 5.99 -1.71 -0.35
CA VAL A 58 4.98 -1.87 0.69
C VAL A 58 5.59 -2.66 1.84
N PHE A 59 5.61 -2.03 3.02
CA PHE A 59 6.04 -2.64 4.28
C PHE A 59 4.85 -2.92 5.19
N ALA A 60 4.85 -4.08 5.83
CA ALA A 60 3.96 -4.38 6.95
C ALA A 60 4.58 -5.42 7.87
N GLU A 61 4.09 -5.46 9.11
CA GLU A 61 4.53 -6.38 10.14
C GLU A 61 3.34 -7.00 10.90
N GLY A 62 3.58 -8.09 11.61
CA GLY A 62 2.57 -8.77 12.43
C GLY A 62 3.21 -9.75 13.42
N ALA A 63 2.49 -10.10 14.49
CA ALA A 63 3.00 -11.02 15.50
C ALA A 63 3.06 -12.48 15.01
N SER A 64 2.40 -12.77 13.89
CA SER A 64 2.45 -14.05 13.19
C SER A 64 2.57 -13.83 11.68
N GLN A 65 2.96 -14.87 10.95
CA GLN A 65 3.03 -14.81 9.48
C GLN A 65 1.66 -14.50 8.86
N GLU A 66 0.59 -15.07 9.41
CA GLU A 66 -0.77 -14.81 8.92
C GLU A 66 -1.17 -13.34 9.13
N GLU A 67 -0.88 -12.79 10.31
CA GLU A 67 -1.16 -11.39 10.62
C GLU A 67 -0.33 -10.45 9.75
N ALA A 68 0.96 -10.71 9.58
CA ALA A 68 1.84 -9.90 8.73
C ALA A 68 1.36 -9.91 7.27
N ILE A 69 0.96 -11.06 6.72
CA ILE A 69 0.39 -11.16 5.37
C ILE A 69 -0.91 -10.36 5.28
N ARG A 70 -1.80 -10.48 6.27
CA ARG A 70 -3.07 -9.74 6.31
C ARG A 70 -2.83 -8.22 6.35
N ASN A 71 -1.88 -7.78 7.16
CA ASN A 71 -1.49 -6.38 7.28
C ASN A 71 -0.84 -5.89 5.97
N TRP A 72 0.04 -6.68 5.37
CA TRP A 72 0.66 -6.35 4.08
C TRP A 72 -0.39 -6.18 2.98
N ILE A 73 -1.35 -7.11 2.87
CA ILE A 73 -2.46 -7.02 1.92
C ILE A 73 -3.26 -5.72 2.14
N LYS A 74 -3.51 -5.33 3.39
CA LYS A 74 -4.21 -4.09 3.72
C LYS A 74 -3.43 -2.86 3.25
N VAL A 75 -2.14 -2.77 3.56
CA VAL A 75 -1.29 -1.64 3.16
C VAL A 75 -1.13 -1.60 1.63
N ALA A 76 -0.95 -2.75 0.99
CA ALA A 76 -0.86 -2.87 -0.46
C ALA A 76 -2.12 -2.32 -1.16
N LYS A 77 -3.31 -2.69 -0.69
CA LYS A 77 -4.58 -2.15 -1.20
C LYS A 77 -4.64 -0.63 -1.03
N ASN A 78 -4.33 -0.12 0.16
CA ASN A 78 -4.31 1.32 0.40
C ASN A 78 -3.33 2.05 -0.53
N SER A 79 -2.17 1.46 -0.82
CA SER A 79 -1.18 2.06 -1.72
C SER A 79 -1.70 2.22 -3.15
N ILE A 80 -2.42 1.21 -3.67
CA ILE A 80 -3.06 1.25 -5.00
C ILE A 80 -4.15 2.33 -5.02
N GLU A 81 -4.99 2.36 -3.99
CA GLU A 81 -6.08 3.33 -3.91
C GLU A 81 -5.57 4.78 -3.80
N THR A 82 -4.51 4.99 -3.02
CA THR A 82 -3.84 6.29 -2.89
C THR A 82 -3.24 6.72 -4.23
N ALA A 83 -2.59 5.81 -4.95
CA ALA A 83 -2.04 6.09 -6.27
C ALA A 83 -3.12 6.43 -7.29
N ALA A 84 -4.25 5.70 -7.29
CA ALA A 84 -5.39 5.99 -8.13
C ALA A 84 -6.00 7.37 -7.82
N ALA A 85 -6.17 7.71 -6.53
CA ALA A 85 -6.63 9.02 -6.10
C ALA A 85 -5.66 10.14 -6.54
N SER A 86 -4.35 9.92 -6.40
CA SER A 86 -3.35 10.90 -6.82
C SER A 86 -3.32 11.09 -8.35
N ALA A 87 -3.58 10.02 -9.12
CA ALA A 87 -3.73 10.09 -10.57
C ALA A 87 -4.97 10.90 -11.00
N LEU A 88 -6.10 10.77 -10.30
CA LEU A 88 -7.29 11.59 -10.52
C LEU A 88 -6.96 13.08 -10.33
N LEU A 89 -6.22 13.43 -9.28
CA LEU A 89 -5.82 14.82 -9.03
C LEU A 89 -4.84 15.40 -10.07
N CYS A 90 -4.18 14.58 -10.88
CA CYS A 90 -3.31 15.05 -11.96
C CYS A 90 -4.07 15.48 -13.22
N SER A 91 -5.34 15.09 -13.37
CA SER A 91 -6.22 15.43 -14.50
C SER A 91 -7.57 15.97 -14.01
N PRO A 92 -7.58 17.14 -13.34
CA PRO A 92 -8.78 17.67 -12.68
C PRO A 92 -9.90 18.06 -13.66
N ASP A 93 -9.56 18.34 -14.93
CA ASP A 93 -10.50 18.85 -15.94
C ASP A 93 -11.61 17.84 -16.32
N THR A 94 -11.49 16.59 -15.89
CA THR A 94 -12.42 15.50 -16.23
C THR A 94 -13.20 14.95 -15.03
N ILE A 95 -12.97 15.48 -13.82
CA ILE A 95 -13.55 14.93 -12.59
C ILE A 95 -14.40 15.97 -11.85
N SER A 96 -15.43 15.50 -11.15
CA SER A 96 -16.31 16.39 -10.39
C SER A 96 -15.59 16.94 -9.15
N ILE A 97 -16.05 18.09 -8.63
CA ILE A 97 -15.55 18.64 -7.36
C ILE A 97 -15.74 17.66 -6.20
N GLU A 98 -16.81 16.86 -6.22
CA GLU A 98 -17.07 15.82 -5.21
C GLU A 98 -16.02 14.71 -5.28
N ASP A 99 -15.69 14.23 -6.48
CA ASP A 99 -14.65 13.22 -6.67
C ASP A 99 -13.25 13.75 -6.29
N MET A 100 -12.97 15.02 -6.57
CA MET A 100 -11.74 15.67 -6.13
C MET A 100 -11.62 15.70 -4.60
N LYS A 101 -12.71 16.02 -3.89
CA LYS A 101 -12.74 16.01 -2.42
C LYS A 101 -12.52 14.60 -1.88
N ALA A 102 -13.23 13.61 -2.41
CA ALA A 102 -13.08 12.22 -2.01
C ALA A 102 -11.65 11.70 -2.24
N ALA A 103 -11.03 12.05 -3.37
CA ALA A 103 -9.63 11.70 -3.65
C ALA A 103 -8.66 12.33 -2.64
N CYS A 104 -8.86 13.61 -2.29
CA CYS A 104 -8.02 14.29 -1.30
C CYS A 104 -8.17 13.67 0.10
N GLU A 105 -9.40 13.41 0.54
CA GLU A 105 -9.66 12.75 1.83
C GLU A 105 -9.01 11.36 1.90
N LYS A 106 -9.03 10.62 0.80
CA LYS A 106 -8.40 9.30 0.73
C LYS A 106 -6.89 9.37 0.87
N ILE A 107 -6.23 10.27 0.14
CA ILE A 107 -4.78 10.50 0.24
C ILE A 107 -4.39 10.94 1.66
N MET A 108 -5.15 11.84 2.27
CA MET A 108 -4.82 12.39 3.59
C MET A 108 -5.06 11.40 4.73
N SER A 109 -5.97 10.44 4.58
CA SER A 109 -6.28 9.45 5.62
C SER A 109 -5.38 8.22 5.61
N GLN A 110 -4.69 7.92 4.49
CA GLN A 110 -3.97 6.65 4.30
C GLN A 110 -2.45 6.73 4.49
N GLY A 111 -1.91 7.78 5.12
CA GLY A 111 -0.47 7.90 5.34
C GLY A 111 0.33 7.97 4.04
N ALA A 112 -0.23 8.67 3.05
CA ALA A 112 0.38 8.82 1.73
C ALA A 112 1.76 9.49 1.78
N ALA A 113 2.51 9.37 0.68
CA ALA A 113 3.79 10.06 0.53
C ALA A 113 3.60 11.58 0.71
N HIS A 114 4.61 12.24 1.28
CA HIS A 114 4.54 13.68 1.59
C HIS A 114 4.16 14.54 0.38
N GLN A 115 4.60 14.14 -0.82
CA GLN A 115 4.26 14.83 -2.07
C GLN A 115 2.76 14.71 -2.42
N ASP A 116 2.17 13.52 -2.27
CA ASP A 116 0.74 13.31 -2.52
C ASP A 116 -0.11 14.07 -1.51
N TYR A 117 0.32 14.07 -0.24
CA TYR A 117 -0.32 14.85 0.82
C TYR A 117 -0.35 16.35 0.49
N ASN A 118 0.81 16.94 0.13
CA ASN A 118 0.90 18.36 -0.21
C ASN A 118 0.03 18.72 -1.42
N ARG A 119 -0.05 17.83 -2.42
CA ARG A 119 -0.93 18.00 -3.58
C ARG A 119 -2.39 18.00 -3.17
N ALA A 120 -2.83 17.01 -2.39
CA ALA A 120 -4.21 16.93 -1.89
C ALA A 120 -4.58 18.18 -1.08
N GLN A 121 -3.67 18.64 -0.22
CA GLN A 121 -3.88 19.85 0.59
C GLN A 121 -4.05 21.10 -0.30
N LEU A 122 -3.21 21.27 -1.32
CA LEU A 122 -3.30 22.40 -2.25
C LEU A 122 -4.63 22.39 -3.01
N VAL A 123 -5.08 21.22 -3.47
CA VAL A 123 -6.36 21.07 -4.17
C VAL A 123 -7.52 21.45 -3.25
N LEU A 124 -7.54 20.97 -2.01
CA LEU A 124 -8.58 21.34 -1.03
C LEU A 124 -8.61 22.84 -0.76
N ASP A 125 -7.45 23.50 -0.66
CA ASP A 125 -7.39 24.95 -0.43
C ASP A 125 -7.91 25.75 -1.63
N VAL A 126 -7.65 25.30 -2.86
CA VAL A 126 -8.23 25.90 -4.07
C VAL A 126 -9.75 25.73 -4.08
N LEU A 127 -10.24 24.52 -3.81
CA LEU A 127 -11.69 24.24 -3.78
C LEU A 127 -12.43 25.05 -2.71
N ARG A 128 -11.80 25.28 -1.55
CA ARG A 128 -12.37 26.12 -0.47
C ARG A 128 -12.45 27.59 -0.83
N ARG A 129 -11.54 28.10 -1.68
CA ARG A 129 -11.53 29.50 -2.13
C ARG A 129 -12.49 29.76 -3.29
N ALA A 130 -12.92 28.72 -3.99
CA ALA A 130 -13.84 28.79 -5.12
C ALA A 130 -15.32 28.62 -4.73
N ALA A 131 -15.60 28.26 -3.47
CA ALA A 131 -16.94 28.14 -2.88
C ALA A 131 -17.33 29.40 -2.11
#